data_AF-A0A534ZUA3-F1
#
_entry.id   AF-A0A534ZUA3-F1
#
_cell.length_a   1.000
_cell.length_b   1.000
_cell.length_c   1.000
_cell.angle_alpha   90.00
_cell.angle_beta   90.00
_cell.angle_gamma   90.00
#
_symmetry.space_group_name_H-M   'P 1'
#
loop_
_entity.id
_entity.type
_entity.pdbx_description
1 polymer ?
#
loop_
_entity_poly.entity_id
_entity_poly.type
_entity_poly.pdbx_seq_one_letter_code
_entity_poly.pdbx_strand_id
1 'polypeptide(L)'
;MSADQDQKVHDIFTARRPKLQQLSASDKAARQAVADELFGTGDVTAKDLDAVFQRAATAHNDLMHERLAAALEVRNVLTADQLQKAASIRAGMKQLHAQMHQLLGADGAD
;
A
#
# COMPACT_ATOMS: atom_id res chain seq x y z
N MET A 1 -12.40 -11.79 17.47
CA MET A 1 -11.16 -11.66 18.25
C MET A 1 -11.58 -11.49 19.71
N SER A 2 -10.69 -11.70 20.68
CA SER A 2 -10.99 -11.29 22.06
C SER A 2 -10.81 -9.77 22.20
N ALA A 3 -11.42 -9.17 23.23
CA ALA A 3 -11.25 -7.75 23.52
C ALA A 3 -9.77 -7.36 23.67
N ASP A 4 -8.97 -8.21 24.32
CA ASP A 4 -7.52 -7.99 24.49
C ASP A 4 -6.76 -8.02 23.16
N GLN A 5 -7.13 -8.92 22.24
CA GLN A 5 -6.53 -8.97 20.91
C GLN A 5 -6.92 -7.75 20.09
N ASP A 6 -8.18 -7.30 20.18
CA ASP A 6 -8.66 -6.10 19.50
C ASP A 6 -7.93 -4.85 19.98
N GLN A 7 -7.75 -4.70 21.30
CA GLN A 7 -6.97 -3.60 21.88
C GLN A 7 -5.51 -3.62 21.40
N LYS A 8 -4.85 -4.79 21.41
CA LYS A 8 -3.46 -4.91 20.93
C LYS A 8 -3.32 -4.53 19.46
N VAL A 9 -4.26 -4.95 18.62
CA VAL A 9 -4.27 -4.57 17.19
C VAL A 9 -4.50 -3.07 17.03
N HIS A 10 -5.42 -2.48 17.81
CA HIS A 10 -5.63 -1.04 17.83
C HIS A 10 -4.36 -0.27 18.21
N ASP A 11 -3.67 -0.69 19.26
CA ASP A 11 -2.45 -0.05 19.75
C ASP A 11 -1.31 -0.10 18.71
N ILE A 12 -1.15 -1.24 18.01
CA ILE A 12 -0.19 -1.37 16.90
C ILE A 12 -0.46 -0.30 15.83
N PHE A 13 -1.71 -0.15 15.39
CA PHE A 13 -2.04 0.84 14.37
C PHE A 13 -1.89 2.28 14.88
N THR A 14 -2.29 2.56 16.12
CA THR A 14 -2.15 3.88 16.72
C THR A 14 -0.68 4.30 16.83
N ALA A 15 0.19 3.39 17.27
CA ALA A 15 1.63 3.66 17.38
C ALA A 15 2.30 3.91 16.02
N ARG A 16 1.87 3.21 14.97
CA ARG A 16 2.48 3.31 13.62
C ARG A 16 1.88 4.40 12.74
N ARG A 17 0.69 4.90 13.09
CA ARG A 17 -0.06 5.87 12.30
C ARG A 17 0.75 7.11 11.88
N PRO A 18 1.52 7.78 12.76
CA PRO A 18 2.27 8.97 12.36
C PRO A 18 3.30 8.68 11.27
N LYS A 19 4.05 7.58 11.40
CA LYS A 19 5.07 7.17 10.43
C LYS A 19 4.44 6.75 9.09
N LEU A 20 3.34 6.00 9.14
CA LEU A 20 2.58 5.64 7.93
C LEU A 20 2.03 6.87 7.20
N GLN A 21 1.53 7.88 7.92
CA GLN A 21 1.07 9.13 7.34
C GLN A 21 2.21 9.90 6.67
N GLN A 22 3.35 10.03 7.35
CA GLN A 22 4.54 10.65 6.79
C GLN A 22 5.01 9.94 5.51
N LEU A 23 5.18 8.62 5.57
CA LEU A 23 5.63 7.83 4.41
C LEU A 23 4.64 7.88 3.25
N SER A 24 3.33 7.88 3.53
CA SER A 24 2.32 8.04 2.49
C SER A 24 2.37 9.42 1.82
N ALA A 25 2.67 10.48 2.58
CA ALA A 25 2.85 11.81 2.03
C ALA A 25 4.13 11.89 1.17
N SER A 26 5.23 11.29 1.64
CA SER A 26 6.49 11.21 0.89
C SER A 26 6.36 10.44 -0.41
N ASP A 27 5.72 9.28 -0.39
CA ASP A 27 5.46 8.46 -1.58
C ASP A 27 4.54 9.17 -2.59
N LYS A 28 3.52 9.91 -2.12
CA LYS A 28 2.69 10.76 -2.99
C LYS A 28 3.51 11.89 -3.62
N ALA A 29 4.29 12.61 -2.83
CA ALA A 29 5.10 13.73 -3.30
C ALA A 29 6.17 13.27 -4.30
N ALA A 30 6.81 12.13 -4.07
CA ALA A 30 7.82 11.59 -4.97
C ALA A 30 7.22 11.14 -6.31
N ARG A 31 6.02 10.55 -6.30
CA ARG A 31 5.29 10.24 -7.54
C ARG A 31 4.87 11.49 -8.31
N GLN A 32 4.48 12.56 -7.60
CA GLN A 32 4.19 13.85 -8.21
C GLN A 32 5.44 14.45 -8.87
N ALA A 33 6.60 14.40 -8.20
CA ALA A 33 7.85 14.92 -8.76
C ALA A 33 8.26 14.22 -10.07
N VAL A 34 7.99 12.91 -10.22
CA VAL A 34 8.21 12.21 -11.49
C VAL A 34 7.28 12.76 -12.60
N ALA A 35 6.02 13.02 -12.27
CA ALA A 35 5.08 13.60 -13.23
C ALA A 35 5.46 15.04 -13.60
N ASP A 36 5.86 15.85 -12.62
CA ASP A 36 6.26 17.25 -12.83
C ASP A 36 7.49 17.34 -13.73
N GLU A 37 8.47 16.44 -13.56
CA GLU A 37 9.64 16.35 -14.45
C GLU A 37 9.22 15.96 -15.87
N LEU A 38 8.42 14.90 -16.03
CA LEU A 38 8.02 14.39 -17.34
C LEU A 38 7.15 15.36 -18.15
N PHE A 39 6.30 16.14 -17.48
CA PHE A 39 5.36 17.07 -18.11
C PHE A 39 5.82 18.54 -18.02
N GLY A 40 7.08 18.77 -17.65
CA GLY A 40 7.70 20.09 -17.67
C GLY A 40 7.88 20.65 -19.09
N THR A 41 8.10 21.97 -19.19
CA THR A 41 8.30 22.65 -20.49
C THR A 41 9.75 22.67 -20.98
N GLY A 42 10.68 22.09 -20.22
CA GLY A 42 12.09 21.98 -20.59
C GLY A 42 12.40 20.66 -21.29
N ASP A 43 13.60 20.56 -21.86
CA ASP A 43 14.11 19.28 -22.36
C ASP A 43 14.30 18.31 -21.18
N VAL A 44 13.63 17.17 -21.23
CA VAL A 44 13.73 16.11 -20.21
C VAL A 44 14.64 15.01 -20.73
N THR A 45 15.72 14.71 -20.02
CA THR A 45 16.59 13.58 -20.34
C THR A 45 16.28 12.36 -19.49
N ALA A 46 16.68 11.18 -19.96
CA ALA A 46 16.59 9.95 -19.17
C ALA A 46 17.33 10.07 -17.81
N LYS A 47 18.44 10.82 -17.78
CA LYS A 47 19.22 11.05 -16.56
C LYS A 47 18.46 11.89 -15.53
N ASP A 48 17.66 12.85 -15.99
CA ASP A 48 16.84 13.69 -15.11
C ASP A 48 15.72 12.86 -14.47
N LEU A 49 15.08 12.02 -15.29
CA LEU A 49 14.05 11.08 -14.84
C LEU A 49 14.60 9.99 -13.89
N ASP A 50 15.81 9.49 -14.14
CA ASP A 50 16.42 8.45 -13.29
C ASP A 50 16.50 8.90 -11.82
N ALA A 51 16.94 10.13 -11.57
CA ALA A 51 17.09 10.64 -10.20
C ALA A 51 15.75 10.75 -9.46
N VAL A 52 14.71 11.28 -10.11
CA VAL A 52 13.37 11.41 -9.51
C VAL A 52 12.68 10.06 -9.38
N PHE A 53 12.91 9.14 -10.32
CA PHE A 53 12.40 7.78 -10.26
C PHE A 53 13.00 6.99 -9.10
N GLN A 54 14.31 7.07 -8.87
CA GLN A 54 14.96 6.39 -7.74
C GLN A 54 14.42 6.87 -6.39
N ARG A 55 14.12 8.18 -6.26
CA ARG A 55 13.49 8.73 -5.06
C ARG A 55 12.07 8.19 -4.87
N ALA A 56 11.28 8.11 -5.95
CA ALA A 56 9.93 7.53 -5.89
C ALA A 56 9.97 6.05 -5.51
N ALA A 57 10.88 5.26 -6.09
CA ALA A 57 11.07 3.86 -5.74
C ALA A 57 11.45 3.68 -4.27
N THR A 58 12.34 4.52 -3.74
CA THR A 58 12.75 4.48 -2.33
C THR A 58 11.58 4.82 -1.40
N ALA A 59 10.86 5.92 -1.67
CA ALA A 59 9.72 6.32 -0.85
C ALA A 59 8.61 5.26 -0.83
N HIS A 60 8.38 4.62 -1.99
CA HIS A 60 7.44 3.51 -2.11
C HIS A 60 7.85 2.31 -1.25
N ASN A 61 9.12 1.92 -1.35
CA ASN A 61 9.67 0.79 -0.58
C ASN A 61 9.62 1.04 0.92
N ASP A 62 9.93 2.26 1.38
CA ASP A 62 9.85 2.62 2.80
C ASP A 62 8.42 2.50 3.33
N LEU A 63 7.43 2.97 2.55
CA LEU A 63 6.02 2.80 2.89
C LEU A 63 5.61 1.32 2.93
N MET A 64 6.08 0.50 1.98
CA MET A 64 5.79 -0.94 1.97
C MET A 64 6.42 -1.66 3.16
N HIS A 65 7.66 -1.33 3.53
CA HIS A 65 8.33 -1.91 4.69
C HIS A 65 7.60 -1.59 6.00
N GLU A 66 7.13 -0.35 6.18
CA GLU A 66 6.37 0.02 7.38
C GLU A 66 5.02 -0.72 7.46
N ARG A 67 4.34 -0.88 6.32
CA ARG A 67 3.10 -1.67 6.23
C ARG A 67 3.33 -3.15 6.54
N LEU A 68 4.42 -3.72 6.04
CA LEU A 68 4.79 -5.10 6.30
C LEU A 68 5.10 -5.31 7.78
N ALA A 69 5.84 -4.39 8.41
CA ALA A 69 6.12 -4.44 9.83
C ALA A 69 4.83 -4.43 10.66
N ALA A 70 3.88 -3.53 10.35
CA ALA A 70 2.57 -3.50 10.99
C ALA A 70 1.80 -4.82 10.81
N ALA A 71 1.79 -5.37 9.59
CA ALA A 71 1.09 -6.61 9.28
C ALA A 71 1.68 -7.82 10.03
N LEU A 72 3.01 -7.87 10.18
CA LEU A 72 3.70 -8.91 10.95
C LEU A 72 3.36 -8.83 12.44
N GLU A 73 3.31 -7.62 13.01
CA GLU A 73 2.90 -7.44 14.41
C GLU A 73 1.46 -7.87 14.66
N VAL A 74 0.53 -7.45 13.78
CA VAL A 74 -0.87 -7.88 13.87
C VAL A 74 -0.97 -9.40 13.75
N ARG A 75 -0.26 -10.01 12.79
CA ARG A 75 -0.23 -11.47 12.62
C ARG A 75 0.19 -12.19 13.91
N ASN A 76 1.13 -11.63 14.67
CA ASN A 76 1.61 -12.21 15.93
C ASN A 76 0.61 -12.09 17.09
N VAL A 77 -0.43 -11.27 16.96
CA VAL A 77 -1.53 -11.17 17.94
C VAL A 77 -2.61 -12.24 17.70
N LEU A 78 -2.75 -12.70 16.45
CA LEU A 78 -3.83 -13.58 16.02
C LEU A 78 -3.52 -15.06 16.29
N THR A 79 -4.58 -15.85 16.52
CA THR A 79 -4.48 -17.31 16.60
C THR A 79 -4.45 -17.94 15.20
N ALA A 80 -4.06 -19.22 15.12
CA ALA A 80 -4.05 -19.96 13.86
C ALA A 80 -5.43 -19.95 13.16
N ASP A 81 -6.52 -20.18 13.90
CA ASP A 81 -7.88 -20.15 13.35
C ASP A 81 -8.27 -18.76 12.83
N GLN A 82 -7.86 -17.70 13.53
CA GLN A 82 -8.10 -16.32 13.10
C GLN A 82 -7.32 -15.97 11.83
N LEU A 83 -6.08 -16.47 11.70
CA LEU A 83 -5.28 -16.34 10.49
C LEU A 83 -5.91 -17.10 9.32
N GLN A 84 -6.41 -18.31 9.56
CA GLN A 84 -7.13 -19.08 8.54
C GLN A 84 -8.39 -18.34 8.08
N LYS A 85 -9.16 -17.77 9.01
CA LYS A 85 -10.32 -16.94 8.68
C LYS A 85 -9.93 -15.71 7.85
N ALA A 86 -8.84 -15.02 8.20
CA ALA A 86 -8.33 -13.89 7.45
C ALA A 86 -7.90 -14.27 6.02
N ALA A 87 -7.26 -15.44 5.86
CA ALA A 87 -6.89 -15.97 4.55
C ALA A 87 -8.11 -16.23 3.66
N SER A 88 -9.17 -16.82 4.22
CA SER A 88 -10.44 -17.03 3.51
C SER A 88 -11.11 -15.72 3.08
N ILE A 89 -11.14 -14.71 3.97
CA ILE A 89 -11.66 -13.37 3.62
C ILE A 89 -10.87 -12.77 2.47
N ARG A 90 -9.53 -12.83 2.52
CA ARG A 90 -8.67 -12.33 1.43
C ARG A 90 -8.95 -13.03 0.10
N ALA A 91 -9.12 -14.35 0.12
CA ALA A 91 -9.44 -15.12 -1.08
C ALA A 91 -10.77 -14.68 -1.69
N GLY A 92 -11.81 -14.50 -0.85
CA GLY A 92 -13.12 -13.99 -1.28
C GLY A 92 -13.03 -12.58 -1.87
N MET A 93 -12.28 -11.67 -1.24
CA MET A 93 -12.07 -10.32 -1.78
C MET A 93 -11.34 -10.33 -3.13
N LYS A 94 -10.34 -11.20 -3.30
CA LYS A 94 -9.64 -11.37 -4.58
C LYS A 94 -10.60 -11.84 -5.67
N GLN A 95 -11.47 -12.80 -5.36
CA GLN A 95 -12.48 -13.29 -6.29
C GLN A 95 -13.50 -12.20 -6.64
N LEU A 96 -14.00 -11.45 -5.65
CA LEU A 96 -14.92 -10.34 -5.87
C LEU A 96 -14.30 -9.29 -6.80
N HIS A 97 -13.03 -8.91 -6.56
CA HIS A 97 -12.33 -7.96 -7.41
C HIS A 97 -12.19 -8.47 -8.86
N ALA A 98 -11.87 -9.75 -9.05
CA ALA A 98 -11.79 -10.35 -10.37
C ALA A 98 -13.15 -10.35 -11.09
N GLN A 99 -14.23 -10.65 -10.37
CA GLN A 99 -15.60 -10.60 -10.91
C GLN A 99 -16.00 -9.17 -11.31
N MET A 100 -15.71 -8.17 -10.46
CA MET A 100 -15.96 -6.76 -10.79
C MET A 100 -15.20 -6.34 -12.04
N HIS A 101 -13.93 -6.74 -12.16
CA HIS A 101 -13.13 -6.44 -13.35
C HIS A 101 -13.69 -7.11 -14.61
N GLN A 102 -14.20 -8.34 -14.51
CA GLN A 102 -14.85 -9.01 -15.64
C GLN A 102 -16.15 -8.33 -16.06
N LEU A 103 -16.96 -7.84 -15.11
CA LEU A 103 -18.21 -7.14 -15.39
C LEU A 103 -17.96 -5.73 -15.96
N LEU A 104 -17.03 -4.97 -15.38
CA LEU A 104 -16.74 -3.59 -15.77
C LEU A 104 -15.74 -3.48 -16.94
N GLY A 105 -14.92 -4.51 -17.15
CA GLY A 105 -13.98 -4.61 -18.26
C GLY A 105 -14.62 -5.09 -19.57
N ALA A 106 -15.87 -5.56 -19.53
CA ALA A 106 -16.65 -5.94 -20.72
C ALA A 106 -17.31 -4.73 -21.41
N ASP A 107 -17.56 -3.62 -20.69
CA ASP A 107 -18.30 -2.45 -21.19
C ASP A 107 -17.39 -1.27 -21.61
N GLY A 108 -16.06 -1.43 -21.59
CA GLY A 108 -15.09 -0.37 -21.88
C GLY A 108 -14.30 -0.55 -23.18
N ALA A 109 -14.64 -1.55 -23.98
CA ALA A 109 -13.99 -1.86 -25.25
C ALA A 109 -15.05 -2.13 -26.32
N ASP A 110 -15.75 -1.07 -26.73
CA ASP A 110 -16.38 -0.91 -28.04
C ASP A 110 -16.39 0.58 -28.42
#